data_AF-A0A0D9A2W8-F1
#
_entry.id   AF-A0A0D9A2W8-F1
#
_cell.length_a   1.000
_cell.length_b   1.000
_cell.length_c   1.000
_cell.angle_alpha   90.00
_cell.angle_beta   90.00
_cell.angle_gamma   90.00
#
_symmetry.space_group_name_H-M   'P 1'
#
loop_
_entity.id
_entity.type
_entity.pdbx_description
1 polymer ?
#
loop_
_entity_poly.entity_id
_entity_poly.type
_entity_poly.pdbx_seq_one_letter_code
_entity_poly.pdbx_strand_id
1 'polypeptide(L)'
;MTDKISVNCQAKLTEAITCLNTMFREKKFVVVSLRPGKDRTLDQNALWFALYQRIAQMTQIGDVDDARKYCKLHFGVQILLNEDDEFRNGWYRTMRHLTYAEKLDLMGGCSLFGPDGFPVTRLFSRAQGIAYTDRIVADFTERGVVFTDLLGEVAA
;
A
#
# COMPACT_ATOMS: atom_id res chain seq x y z
N MET A 1 1.26 -21.86 -2.53
CA MET A 1 1.75 -20.55 -2.05
C MET A 1 3.08 -20.30 -2.72
N THR A 2 3.25 -19.16 -3.38
CA THR A 2 4.53 -18.80 -4.02
C THR A 2 5.35 -18.05 -2.99
N ASP A 3 6.38 -18.68 -2.43
CA ASP A 3 7.27 -18.01 -1.49
C ASP A 3 8.06 -16.93 -2.25
N LYS A 4 7.88 -15.67 -1.84
CA LYS A 4 8.55 -14.52 -2.44
C LYS A 4 9.64 -14.03 -1.48
N ILE A 5 10.90 -14.28 -1.83
CA ILE A 5 12.05 -13.83 -1.05
C ILE A 5 12.60 -12.55 -1.70
N SER A 6 12.57 -11.44 -0.95
CA SER A 6 13.22 -10.19 -1.38
C SER A 6 14.71 -10.25 -1.05
N VAL A 7 15.55 -10.46 -2.06
CA VAL A 7 17.01 -10.53 -1.92
C VAL A 7 17.61 -9.13 -1.93
N ASN A 8 17.76 -8.54 -0.74
CA ASN A 8 18.27 -7.17 -0.56
C ASN A 8 19.59 -7.11 0.23
N CYS A 9 20.09 -8.23 0.73
CA CYS A 9 21.34 -8.34 1.45
C CYS A 9 21.93 -9.76 1.34
N GLN A 10 23.19 -9.92 1.77
CA GLN A 10 23.88 -11.22 1.70
C GLN A 10 23.15 -12.33 2.46
N ALA A 11 22.56 -12.02 3.61
CA ALA A 11 21.80 -13.01 4.40
C ALA A 11 20.56 -13.51 3.62
N LYS A 12 19.82 -12.59 2.98
CA LYS A 12 18.66 -12.93 2.14
C LYS A 12 19.05 -13.68 0.87
N LEU A 13 20.23 -13.43 0.33
CA LEU A 13 20.77 -14.21 -0.79
C LEU A 13 21.00 -15.67 -0.38
N THR A 14 21.67 -15.89 0.75
CA THR A 14 21.92 -17.24 1.29
C THR A 14 20.61 -17.98 1.58
N GLU A 15 19.61 -17.29 2.15
CA GLU A 15 18.27 -17.83 2.39
C GLU A 15 17.61 -18.29 1.10
N ALA A 16 17.61 -17.46 0.05
CA ALA A 16 17.02 -17.78 -1.24
C ALA A 16 17.69 -18.99 -1.91
N ILE A 17 19.03 -19.07 -1.88
CA ILE A 17 19.80 -20.20 -2.43
C ILE A 17 19.49 -21.49 -1.65
N THR A 18 19.40 -21.41 -0.32
CA THR A 18 19.08 -22.56 0.53
C THR A 18 17.69 -23.09 0.22
N CYS A 19 16.70 -22.21 0.13
CA CYS A 19 15.32 -22.57 -0.22
C CYS A 19 15.26 -23.25 -1.60
N LEU A 20 15.89 -22.65 -2.60
CA LEU A 20 15.98 -23.21 -3.96
C LEU A 20 16.60 -24.62 -3.96
N ASN A 21 17.72 -24.80 -3.26
CA ASN A 21 18.40 -26.09 -3.16
C ASN A 21 17.52 -27.16 -2.50
N THR A 22 16.84 -26.81 -1.41
CA THR A 22 15.93 -27.73 -0.71
C THR A 22 14.77 -28.15 -1.61
N MET A 23 14.09 -27.18 -2.24
CA MET A 23 12.98 -27.46 -3.15
C MET A 23 13.40 -28.35 -4.32
N PHE A 24 14.58 -28.09 -4.91
CA PHE A 24 15.10 -28.91 -6.00
C PHE A 24 15.45 -30.33 -5.55
N ARG A 25 16.04 -30.49 -4.36
CA ARG A 25 16.37 -31.82 -3.83
C ARG A 25 15.13 -32.69 -3.65
N GLU A 26 14.05 -32.11 -3.15
CA GLU A 26 12.79 -32.80 -2.89
C GLU A 26 11.97 -33.07 -4.16
N LYS A 27 11.80 -32.05 -5.01
CA LYS A 27 10.88 -32.12 -6.15
C LYS A 27 11.56 -32.47 -7.47
N LYS A 28 12.89 -32.34 -7.56
CA LYS A 28 13.70 -32.53 -8.78
C LYS A 28 13.41 -31.54 -9.92
N PHE A 29 12.43 -30.65 -9.76
CA PHE A 29 12.13 -29.56 -10.66
C PHE A 29 11.66 -28.34 -9.86
N VAL A 30 12.13 -27.15 -10.23
CA VAL A 30 11.76 -25.87 -9.61
C VAL A 30 11.62 -24.81 -10.70
N VAL A 31 10.54 -24.04 -10.65
CA VAL A 31 10.36 -22.87 -11.53
C VAL A 31 10.78 -21.62 -10.75
N VAL A 32 11.76 -20.89 -11.27
CA VAL A 32 12.29 -19.66 -10.64
C VAL A 32 11.88 -18.46 -11.49
N SER A 33 11.29 -17.45 -10.85
CA SER A 33 11.01 -16.14 -11.46
C SER A 33 11.86 -15.08 -10.79
N LEU A 34 12.88 -14.59 -11.50
CA LEU A 34 13.74 -13.48 -11.05
C LEU A 34 13.29 -12.20 -11.75
N ARG A 35 13.08 -11.12 -10.99
CA ARG A 35 12.85 -9.79 -11.56
C ARG A 35 13.95 -8.86 -11.05
N PRO A 36 14.72 -8.22 -11.94
CA PRO A 36 15.71 -7.23 -11.53
C PRO A 36 15.01 -5.99 -10.97
N GLY A 37 15.65 -5.35 -9.99
CA GLY A 37 15.13 -4.17 -9.30
C GLY A 37 14.52 -4.48 -7.95
N LYS A 38 14.55 -3.49 -7.06
CA LYS A 38 13.85 -3.56 -5.78
C LYS A 38 12.35 -3.57 -6.07
N ASP A 39 11.60 -4.40 -5.36
CA ASP A 39 10.15 -4.41 -5.50
C ASP A 39 9.63 -3.06 -5.02
N ARG A 40 9.44 -2.13 -5.96
CA ARG A 40 9.02 -0.74 -5.70
C ARG A 40 7.79 -0.70 -4.78
N THR A 41 6.97 -1.73 -4.85
CA THR A 41 5.79 -1.95 -4.02
C THR A 41 6.11 -1.97 -2.52
N LEU A 42 7.23 -2.58 -2.10
CA LEU A 42 7.62 -2.64 -0.67
C LEU A 42 8.08 -1.27 -0.16
N ASP A 43 8.88 -0.56 -0.94
CA ASP A 43 9.35 0.78 -0.59
C ASP A 43 8.21 1.79 -0.59
N GLN A 44 7.27 1.68 -1.54
CA GLN A 44 6.07 2.52 -1.57
C GLN A 44 5.14 2.26 -0.39
N ASN A 45 4.94 1.00 -0.01
CA ASN A 45 4.15 0.67 1.17
C ASN A 45 4.81 1.19 2.46
N ALA A 46 6.15 1.07 2.56
CA ALA A 46 6.91 1.62 3.68
C ALA A 46 6.80 3.15 3.74
N LEU A 47 6.92 3.83 2.59
CA LEU A 47 6.72 5.28 2.48
C LEU A 47 5.31 5.68 2.94
N TRP A 48 4.26 5.05 2.42
CA TRP A 48 2.88 5.36 2.83
C TRP A 48 2.68 5.16 4.32
N PHE A 49 3.24 4.08 4.90
CA PHE A 49 3.15 3.86 6.33
C PHE A 49 3.88 4.94 7.14
N ALA A 50 5.02 5.42 6.67
CA ALA A 50 5.72 6.56 7.27
C ALA A 50 4.92 7.86 7.16
N LEU A 51 4.26 8.11 6.03
CA LEU A 51 3.35 9.26 5.86
C LEU A 51 2.19 9.19 6.86
N TYR A 52 1.53 8.04 7.01
CA TYR A 52 0.43 7.88 7.97
C TYR A 52 0.88 8.11 9.41
N GLN A 53 2.06 7.61 9.78
CA GLN A 53 2.65 7.88 11.09
C GLN A 53 2.87 9.37 11.33
N ARG A 54 3.45 10.06 10.35
CA ARG A 54 3.71 11.51 10.43
C ARG A 54 2.40 12.30 10.57
N ILE A 55 1.38 11.92 9.80
CA ILE A 55 0.04 12.52 9.88
C ILE A 55 -0.56 12.31 11.27
N ALA A 56 -0.55 11.09 11.80
CA ALA A 56 -1.07 10.79 13.13
C ALA A 56 -0.33 11.56 14.24
N GLN A 57 0.99 11.77 14.08
CA GLN A 57 1.81 12.53 15.04
C GLN A 57 1.56 14.04 15.01
N MET A 58 1.29 14.61 13.83
CA MET A 58 1.20 16.07 13.65
C MET A 58 -0.24 16.60 13.58
N THR A 59 -1.25 15.72 13.58
CA THR A 59 -2.66 16.11 13.47
C THR A 59 -3.51 15.48 14.57
N GLN A 60 -4.77 15.89 14.67
CA GLN A 60 -5.77 15.30 15.59
C GLN A 60 -6.61 14.22 14.90
N ILE A 61 -6.09 13.56 13.87
CA ILE A 61 -6.85 12.58 13.08
C ILE A 61 -7.11 11.27 13.82
N GLY A 62 -6.35 10.99 14.88
CA GLY A 62 -6.37 9.71 15.58
C GLY A 62 -5.03 9.00 15.46
N ASP A 63 -5.06 7.67 15.40
CA ASP A 63 -3.86 6.86 15.28
C ASP A 63 -3.40 6.66 13.82
N VAL A 64 -2.37 5.82 13.62
CA VAL A 64 -1.82 5.52 12.30
C VAL A 64 -2.84 4.80 11.41
N ASP A 65 -3.68 3.95 11.98
CA ASP A 65 -4.71 3.23 11.24
C ASP A 65 -5.85 4.18 10.85
N ASP A 66 -6.21 5.14 11.70
CA ASP A 66 -7.17 6.20 11.37
C ASP A 66 -6.66 7.10 10.24
N ALA A 67 -5.38 7.50 10.29
CA ALA A 67 -4.73 8.22 9.19
C ALA A 67 -4.75 7.40 7.88
N ARG A 68 -4.49 6.09 7.97
CA ARG A 68 -4.54 5.17 6.82
C ARG A 68 -5.96 5.05 6.25
N LYS A 69 -6.98 4.85 7.09
CA LYS A 69 -8.40 4.77 6.67
C LYS A 69 -8.81 6.03 5.95
N TYR A 70 -8.49 7.19 6.54
CA TYR A 70 -8.79 8.49 5.96
C TYR A 70 -8.14 8.65 4.59
N CYS A 71 -6.83 8.41 4.49
CA CYS A 71 -6.11 8.58 3.23
C CYS A 71 -6.67 7.65 2.13
N LYS A 72 -6.94 6.38 2.47
CA LYS A 72 -7.54 5.43 1.53
C LYS A 72 -8.90 5.92 1.02
N LEU A 73 -9.78 6.37 1.91
CA LEU A 73 -11.12 6.80 1.53
C LEU A 73 -11.11 8.10 0.72
N HIS A 74 -10.32 9.09 1.13
CA HIS A 74 -10.37 10.43 0.55
C HIS A 74 -9.49 10.61 -0.68
N PHE A 75 -8.36 9.90 -0.76
CA PHE A 75 -7.47 10.02 -1.92
C PHE A 75 -7.52 8.77 -2.77
N GLY A 76 -7.40 7.60 -2.15
CA GLY A 76 -7.22 6.37 -2.91
C GLY A 76 -8.46 5.94 -3.67
N VAL A 77 -9.62 5.97 -3.01
CA VAL A 77 -10.91 5.71 -3.67
C VAL A 77 -11.16 6.73 -4.76
N GLN A 78 -10.87 8.02 -4.53
CA GLN A 78 -11.08 9.06 -5.56
C GLN A 78 -10.22 8.85 -6.81
N ILE A 79 -8.99 8.37 -6.65
CA ILE A 79 -8.13 8.00 -7.79
C ILE A 79 -8.78 6.88 -8.62
N LEU A 80 -9.21 5.79 -7.96
CA LEU A 80 -9.85 4.67 -8.66
C LEU A 80 -11.19 5.09 -9.29
N LEU A 81 -11.98 5.90 -8.59
CA LEU A 81 -13.23 6.44 -9.14
C LEU A 81 -12.96 7.23 -10.42
N ASN A 82 -11.87 7.98 -10.53
CA ASN A 82 -11.60 8.79 -11.71
C ASN A 82 -11.02 7.99 -12.88
N GLU A 83 -10.30 6.92 -12.62
CA GLU A 83 -9.48 6.23 -13.63
C GLU A 83 -9.97 4.82 -14.00
N ASP A 84 -10.90 4.24 -13.23
CA ASP A 84 -11.44 2.90 -13.44
C ASP A 84 -12.97 2.92 -13.44
N ASP A 85 -13.56 2.81 -14.63
CA ASP A 85 -15.01 2.82 -14.82
C ASP A 85 -15.71 1.62 -14.17
N GLU A 86 -15.08 0.44 -14.14
CA GLU A 86 -15.64 -0.76 -13.52
C GLU A 86 -15.68 -0.59 -11.99
N PHE A 87 -14.57 -0.14 -11.41
CA PHE A 87 -14.49 0.19 -9.99
C PHE A 87 -15.52 1.27 -9.63
N ARG A 88 -15.64 2.33 -10.44
CA ARG A 88 -16.60 3.43 -10.23
C ARG A 88 -18.03 2.90 -10.16
N ASN A 89 -18.43 2.07 -11.12
CA ASN A 89 -19.77 1.50 -11.17
C ASN A 89 -20.04 0.56 -9.97
N GLY A 90 -19.07 -0.28 -9.62
CA GLY A 90 -19.15 -1.15 -8.44
C GLY A 90 -19.26 -0.37 -7.12
N TRP A 91 -18.45 0.68 -6.99
CA TRP A 91 -18.44 1.57 -5.84
C TRP A 91 -19.78 2.28 -5.66
N TYR A 92 -20.32 2.92 -6.70
CA TYR A 92 -21.60 3.64 -6.59
C TYR A 92 -22.79 2.72 -6.31
N ARG A 93 -22.78 1.48 -6.83
CA ARG A 93 -23.83 0.51 -6.50
C ARG A 93 -23.77 0.05 -5.05
N THR A 94 -22.57 -0.20 -4.54
CA THR A 94 -22.38 -0.88 -3.25
C THR A 94 -22.21 0.09 -2.09
N MET A 95 -21.50 1.20 -2.27
CA MET A 95 -21.11 2.08 -1.17
C MET A 95 -22.07 3.26 -0.97
N ARG A 96 -22.99 3.54 -1.91
CA ARG A 96 -23.80 4.76 -1.89
C ARG A 96 -24.69 4.90 -0.65
N HIS A 97 -25.26 3.80 -0.17
CA HIS A 97 -26.18 3.79 0.96
C HIS A 97 -25.46 3.78 2.32
N LEU A 98 -24.15 3.54 2.34
CA LEU A 98 -23.37 3.55 3.57
C LEU A 98 -23.09 4.98 4.03
N THR A 99 -23.15 5.19 5.34
CA THR A 99 -22.72 6.42 6.01
C THR A 99 -21.21 6.63 5.85
N TYR A 100 -20.75 7.84 6.15
CA TYR A 100 -19.33 8.15 6.12
C TYR A 100 -18.52 7.29 7.12
N ALA A 101 -19.04 7.10 8.33
CA ALA A 101 -18.40 6.29 9.35
C ALA A 101 -18.25 4.83 8.89
N GLU A 102 -19.32 4.24 8.36
CA GLU A 102 -19.26 2.87 7.82
C GLU A 102 -18.25 2.73 6.69
N LYS A 103 -18.19 3.71 5.77
CA LYS A 103 -17.19 3.72 4.69
C LYS A 103 -15.76 3.77 5.23
N LEU A 104 -15.53 4.59 6.27
CA LEU A 104 -14.23 4.75 6.90
C LEU A 104 -13.80 3.47 7.63
N ASP A 105 -14.71 2.83 8.36
CA ASP A 105 -14.47 1.57 9.06
C ASP A 105 -14.09 0.45 8.08
N LEU A 106 -14.77 0.37 6.93
CA LEU A 106 -14.43 -0.62 5.88
C LEU A 106 -13.04 -0.43 5.28
N MET A 107 -12.43 0.77 5.38
CA MET A 107 -11.05 0.98 4.92
C MET A 107 -10.02 0.34 5.85
N GLY A 108 -10.39 0.13 7.12
CA GLY A 108 -9.59 -0.50 8.15
C GLY A 108 -9.87 -2.00 8.28
N GLY A 109 -9.16 -2.65 9.19
CA GLY A 109 -9.30 -4.09 9.41
C GLY A 109 -10.74 -4.48 9.78
N CYS A 110 -11.34 -5.41 9.04
CA CYS A 110 -12.69 -5.90 9.31
C CYS A 110 -12.85 -7.38 8.93
N SER A 111 -13.93 -8.01 9.39
CA SER A 111 -14.21 -9.43 9.13
C SER A 111 -14.44 -9.75 7.64
N LEU A 112 -14.85 -8.77 6.84
CA LEU A 112 -15.14 -8.95 5.41
C LEU A 112 -13.89 -8.92 4.53
N PHE A 113 -12.95 -8.03 4.83
CA PHE A 113 -11.78 -7.77 3.97
C PHE A 113 -10.44 -8.13 4.63
N GLY A 114 -10.48 -8.61 5.88
CA GLY A 114 -9.31 -8.98 6.66
C GLY A 114 -8.61 -7.77 7.29
N PRO A 115 -7.36 -7.95 7.76
CA PRO A 115 -6.65 -6.95 8.58
C PRO A 115 -6.31 -5.65 7.84
N ASP A 116 -6.31 -5.69 6.51
CA ASP A 116 -5.99 -4.54 5.67
C ASP A 116 -7.21 -3.76 5.20
N GLY A 117 -8.44 -4.22 5.48
CA GLY A 117 -9.66 -3.57 5.00
C GLY A 117 -9.82 -3.59 3.48
N PHE A 118 -10.68 -2.72 2.98
CA PHE A 118 -11.00 -2.63 1.57
C PHE A 118 -9.73 -2.39 0.72
N PRO A 119 -9.51 -3.14 -0.38
CA PRO A 119 -8.21 -3.26 -1.04
C PRO A 119 -7.89 -2.09 -2.01
N VAL A 120 -8.10 -0.84 -1.61
CA VAL A 120 -7.89 0.36 -2.45
C VAL A 120 -6.49 0.41 -3.05
N THR A 121 -5.45 0.47 -2.22
CA THR A 121 -4.07 0.68 -2.69
C THR A 121 -3.48 -0.54 -3.39
N ARG A 122 -4.07 -1.72 -3.24
CA ARG A 122 -3.67 -2.94 -3.95
C ARG A 122 -4.12 -2.94 -5.41
N LEU A 123 -5.15 -2.17 -5.74
CA LEU A 123 -5.67 -2.03 -7.10
C LEU A 123 -4.88 -1.00 -7.92
N PHE A 124 -3.99 -0.23 -7.30
CA PHE A 124 -3.29 0.84 -7.98
C PHE A 124 -2.32 0.33 -9.04
N SER A 125 -2.38 1.00 -10.19
CA SER A 125 -1.27 1.06 -11.13
C SER A 125 -0.08 1.82 -10.54
N ARG A 126 1.07 1.73 -11.24
CA ARG A 126 2.29 2.47 -10.90
C ARG A 126 2.03 3.98 -10.76
N ALA A 127 1.27 4.55 -11.69
CA ALA A 127 0.97 5.98 -11.78
C ALA A 127 -0.01 6.40 -10.67
N GLN A 128 -1.03 5.60 -10.42
CA GLN A 128 -2.01 5.82 -9.34
C GLN A 128 -1.35 5.83 -7.97
N GLY A 129 -0.38 4.94 -7.74
CA GLY A 129 0.39 4.95 -6.49
C GLY A 129 1.24 6.21 -6.29
N ILE A 130 1.75 6.82 -7.36
CA ILE A 130 2.46 8.11 -7.28
C ILE A 130 1.45 9.23 -6.98
N ALA A 131 0.35 9.29 -7.74
CA ALA A 131 -0.72 10.28 -7.52
C ALA A 131 -1.30 10.22 -6.10
N TYR A 132 -1.38 9.03 -5.52
CA TYR A 132 -1.81 8.84 -4.13
C TYR A 132 -0.84 9.46 -3.13
N THR A 133 0.46 9.23 -3.29
CA THR A 133 1.50 9.89 -2.48
C THR A 133 1.42 11.40 -2.60
N ASP A 134 1.34 11.93 -3.82
CA ASP A 134 1.34 13.37 -4.09
C ASP A 134 0.11 14.05 -3.47
N ARG A 135 -1.07 13.43 -3.57
CA ARG A 135 -2.31 13.95 -2.97
C ARG A 135 -2.27 13.97 -1.45
N ILE A 136 -1.72 12.93 -0.81
CA ILE A 136 -1.55 12.91 0.65
C ILE A 136 -0.62 14.04 1.08
N VAL A 137 0.54 14.15 0.42
CA VAL A 137 1.55 15.15 0.77
C VAL A 137 0.97 16.56 0.59
N ALA A 138 0.33 16.84 -0.54
CA ALA A 138 -0.26 18.15 -0.81
C ALA A 138 -1.31 18.54 0.25
N ASP A 139 -2.32 17.70 0.50
CA ASP A 139 -3.41 18.02 1.43
C ASP A 139 -2.90 18.19 2.87
N PHE A 140 -2.00 17.32 3.33
CA PHE A 140 -1.52 17.40 4.70
C PHE A 140 -0.44 18.47 4.90
N THR A 141 0.35 18.80 3.88
CA THR A 141 1.26 19.95 3.94
C THR A 141 0.50 21.27 4.01
N GLU A 142 -0.62 21.42 3.31
CA GLU A 142 -1.52 22.57 3.48
C GLU A 142 -2.08 22.67 4.91
N ARG A 143 -2.22 21.54 5.60
CA ARG A 143 -2.64 21.45 7.01
C ARG A 143 -1.48 21.56 8.01
N GLY A 144 -0.26 21.86 7.54
CA GLY A 144 0.92 22.09 8.38
C GLY A 144 1.74 20.83 8.71
N VAL A 145 1.47 19.69 8.09
CA VAL A 145 2.27 18.47 8.25
C VAL A 145 3.53 18.56 7.40
N VAL A 146 4.69 18.31 8.02
CA VAL A 146 6.00 18.38 7.36
C VAL A 146 6.42 16.97 6.93
N PHE A 147 6.77 16.78 5.66
CA PHE A 147 7.21 15.50 5.09
C PHE A 147 8.61 15.54 4.46
N THR A 148 9.34 16.64 4.57
CA THR A 148 10.60 16.88 3.84
C THR A 148 11.67 15.82 4.08
N ASP A 149 11.72 15.25 5.28
CA ASP A 149 12.64 14.17 5.66
C ASP A 149 12.22 12.79 5.14
N LEU A 150 10.92 12.59 4.88
CA LEU A 150 10.39 11.35 4.31
C LEU A 150 10.47 11.32 2.77
N LEU A 151 10.52 12.50 2.16
CA LEU A 151 10.55 12.69 0.70
C LEU A 151 11.97 12.95 0.15
N GLY A 152 12.99 12.99 1.02
CA GLY A 152 14.38 13.32 0.68
C GLY A 152 15.21 12.17 0.07
N GLU A 153 15.80 12.45 -1.10
CA GLU A 153 16.93 11.79 -1.81
C GLU A 153 17.17 10.27 -1.65
N VAL A 154 16.17 9.41 -1.83
CA VAL A 154 16.40 7.99 -2.21
C VAL A 154 15.35 7.49 -3.23
N ALA A 155 14.77 8.40 -4.00
CA ALA A 155 13.76 8.06 -5.02
C ALA A 155 14.08 8.61 -6.42
N ALA A 156 15.37 8.80 -6.72
CA ALA A 156 15.90 9.05 -8.06
C ALA A 156 16.81 7.88 -8.48
#